data_AF-A0A1M6GA07-F1
#
_entry.id   AF-A0A1M6GA07-F1
#
_cell.length_a   1.000
_cell.length_b   1.000
_cell.length_c   1.000
_cell.angle_alpha   90.00
_cell.angle_beta   90.00
_cell.angle_gamma   90.00
#
_symmetry.space_group_name_H-M   'P 1'
#
loop_
_entity.id
_entity.type
_entity.pdbx_description
1 polymer ?
#
loop_
_entity_poly.entity_id
_entity_poly.type
_entity_poly.pdbx_seq_one_letter_code
_entity_poly.pdbx_strand_id
1 'polypeptide(L)'
;MTTKAILLGISASALFALSSNAQSDHRNQEPPSVDEIFEKMDKDEDGLLSEKEVEGPLKDMFSKIDSDEDGFLSKEEVEKAPKPSGKRPKRQ
;
A
#
# COMPACT_ATOMS: atom_id res chain seq x y z
N MET A 1 27.04 54.04 40.66
CA MET A 1 27.58 54.50 39.36
C MET A 1 28.88 53.75 39.16
N THR A 2 29.08 52.85 38.20
CA THR A 2 28.54 52.67 36.87
C THR A 2 28.57 51.17 36.50
N THR A 3 27.61 50.80 35.68
CA THR A 3 27.38 49.49 35.05
C THR A 3 28.59 48.97 34.27
N LYS A 4 28.96 47.71 34.49
CA LYS A 4 29.63 46.85 33.50
C LYS A 4 28.73 45.66 33.20
N ALA A 5 27.72 45.93 32.39
CA ALA A 5 27.12 44.91 31.56
C ALA A 5 28.13 44.55 30.44
N ILE A 6 27.96 43.35 29.89
CA ILE A 6 28.25 42.94 28.51
C ILE A 6 29.03 41.61 28.45
N LEU A 7 28.40 40.67 27.75
CA LEU A 7 28.93 39.46 27.12
C LEU A 7 29.33 38.30 28.02
N LEU A 8 28.41 37.33 28.14
CA LEU A 8 28.68 35.98 27.65
C LEU A 8 27.37 35.41 27.10
N GLY A 9 27.47 34.94 25.86
CA GLY A 9 26.38 34.84 24.89
C GLY A 9 25.21 33.97 25.30
N ILE A 10 24.03 34.45 24.93
CA ILE A 10 22.77 33.72 24.96
C ILE A 10 22.92 32.51 24.03
N SER A 11 22.79 31.34 24.64
CA SER A 11 22.44 30.06 24.04
C SER A 11 21.32 30.21 23.01
N ALA A 12 21.58 29.92 21.73
CA ALA A 12 20.53 29.51 20.78
C ALA A 12 21.16 29.10 19.46
N SER A 13 21.58 27.84 19.34
CA SER A 13 21.69 27.19 18.03
C SER A 13 21.49 25.69 18.21
N ALA A 14 20.42 25.32 18.91
CA ALA A 14 19.90 23.97 18.82
C ALA A 14 19.40 23.76 17.39
N LEU A 15 20.14 22.95 16.66
CA LEU A 15 19.62 21.82 15.87
C LEU A 15 18.14 21.95 15.50
N PHE A 16 17.85 22.37 14.27
CA PHE A 16 16.73 21.81 13.53
C PHE A 16 16.86 22.15 12.04
N ALA A 17 17.78 21.46 11.38
CA ALA A 17 17.71 21.31 9.93
C ALA A 17 16.50 20.41 9.62
N LEU A 18 15.30 20.99 9.50
CA LEU A 18 14.24 20.34 8.74
C LEU A 18 14.60 20.48 7.27
N SER A 19 15.45 19.59 6.78
CA SER A 19 15.29 19.10 5.42
C SER A 19 14.00 18.30 5.40
N SER A 20 12.87 19.01 5.35
CA SER A 20 11.61 18.43 4.89
C SER A 20 11.75 18.23 3.39
N ASN A 21 12.51 17.20 3.01
CA ASN A 21 12.21 16.48 1.79
C ASN A 21 10.83 15.85 2.04
N ALA A 22 9.78 16.64 1.80
CA ALA A 22 8.47 16.14 1.48
C ALA A 22 8.67 15.35 0.19
N GLN A 23 9.17 14.12 0.36
CA GLN A 23 9.25 13.11 -0.66
C GLN A 23 7.79 12.82 -0.98
N SER A 24 7.29 13.56 -1.97
CA SER A 24 6.13 13.21 -2.73
C SER A 24 6.44 11.85 -3.34
N ASP A 25 6.18 10.82 -2.54
CA ASP A 25 6.10 9.43 -2.92
C ASP A 25 5.01 9.37 -3.98
N HIS A 26 5.44 9.58 -5.22
CA HIS A 26 4.68 9.36 -6.43
C HIS A 26 4.51 7.83 -6.49
N ARG A 27 3.66 7.29 -5.60
CA ARG A 27 3.22 5.91 -5.64
C ARG A 27 2.49 5.78 -6.96
N ASN A 28 3.22 5.34 -7.99
CA ASN A 28 2.65 4.50 -9.01
C ASN A 28 1.82 3.47 -8.25
N GLN A 29 0.51 3.69 -8.17
CA GLN A 29 -0.43 2.72 -7.64
C GLN A 29 -0.52 1.64 -8.70
N GLU A 30 0.54 0.84 -8.81
CA GLU A 30 0.46 -0.42 -9.52
C GLU A 30 -0.64 -1.24 -8.83
N PRO A 31 -1.43 -2.00 -9.60
CA PRO A 31 -2.38 -2.93 -9.01
C PRO A 31 -1.65 -3.78 -7.97
N PRO A 32 -2.30 -4.10 -6.82
CA PRO A 32 -1.68 -4.96 -5.82
C PRO A 32 -1.19 -6.24 -6.50
N SER A 33 0.00 -6.70 -6.11
CA SER A 33 0.53 -7.97 -6.60
C SER A 33 -0.35 -9.12 -6.08
N VAL A 34 -0.21 -10.29 -6.70
CA VAL A 34 -0.89 -11.50 -6.21
C VAL A 34 -0.51 -11.76 -4.76
N ASP A 35 0.77 -11.64 -4.42
CA ASP A 35 1.22 -11.83 -3.04
C ASP A 35 0.56 -10.85 -2.06
N GLU A 36 0.43 -9.56 -2.42
CA GLU A 36 -0.28 -8.59 -1.58
C GLU A 36 -1.79 -8.87 -1.42
N ILE A 37 -2.40 -9.54 -2.40
CA ILE A 37 -3.81 -9.95 -2.33
C ILE A 37 -3.93 -11.11 -1.34
N PHE A 38 -3.08 -12.13 -1.48
CA PHE A 38 -3.06 -13.29 -0.58
C PHE A 38 -2.76 -12.87 0.86
N GLU A 39 -1.72 -12.05 1.10
CA GLU A 39 -1.41 -11.52 2.44
C GLU A 39 -2.57 -10.78 3.12
N LYS A 40 -3.54 -10.28 2.34
CA LYS A 40 -4.72 -9.56 2.87
C LYS A 40 -5.97 -10.42 2.98
N MET A 41 -6.10 -11.46 2.16
CA MET A 41 -7.35 -12.22 2.02
C MET A 41 -7.24 -13.66 2.53
N ASP A 42 -6.10 -14.31 2.37
CA ASP A 42 -5.81 -15.67 2.82
C ASP A 42 -5.68 -15.67 4.35
N LYS A 43 -6.77 -15.98 5.04
CA LYS A 43 -6.87 -15.84 6.50
C LYS A 43 -6.43 -17.09 7.23
N ASP A 44 -6.57 -18.25 6.58
CA ASP A 44 -6.11 -19.53 7.11
C ASP A 44 -4.70 -19.91 6.64
N GLU A 45 -4.08 -19.07 5.80
CA GLU A 45 -2.69 -19.18 5.34
C GLU A 45 -2.43 -20.51 4.59
N ASP A 46 -3.43 -21.02 3.88
CA ASP A 46 -3.35 -22.27 3.13
C ASP A 46 -2.76 -22.09 1.72
N GLY A 47 -2.57 -20.84 1.29
CA GLY A 47 -2.03 -20.49 -0.02
C GLY A 47 -3.07 -20.51 -1.14
N LEU A 48 -4.35 -20.59 -0.80
CA LEU A 48 -5.52 -20.51 -1.67
C LEU A 48 -6.45 -19.40 -1.17
N LEU A 49 -7.42 -19.00 -1.99
CA LEU A 49 -8.47 -18.08 -1.55
C LEU A 49 -9.83 -18.75 -1.74
N SER A 50 -10.52 -19.03 -0.64
CA SER A 50 -11.89 -19.55 -0.71
C SER A 50 -12.90 -18.48 -1.08
N GLU A 51 -14.10 -18.88 -1.53
CA GLU A 51 -15.22 -17.97 -1.85
C GLU A 51 -15.62 -17.04 -0.67
N LYS A 52 -15.30 -17.46 0.56
CA LYS A 52 -15.59 -16.71 1.80
C LYS A 52 -14.51 -15.69 2.13
N GLU A 53 -13.31 -15.87 1.63
CA GLU A 53 -12.15 -15.00 1.87
C GLU A 53 -12.00 -13.94 0.80
N VAL A 54 -12.42 -14.25 -0.43
CA VAL A 54 -12.46 -13.26 -1.51
C VAL A 54 -13.55 -12.22 -1.29
N GLU A 55 -13.20 -10.97 -1.56
CA GLU A 55 -14.12 -9.83 -1.49
C GLU A 55 -13.95 -8.91 -2.71
N GLY A 56 -14.96 -8.05 -2.94
CA GLY A 56 -14.93 -7.07 -4.01
C GLY A 56 -14.92 -7.69 -5.43
N PRO A 57 -14.21 -7.07 -6.40
CA PRO A 57 -14.23 -7.52 -7.80
C PRO A 57 -13.72 -8.95 -8.01
N LEU A 58 -12.85 -9.45 -7.12
CA LEU A 58 -12.36 -10.83 -7.17
C LEU A 58 -13.50 -11.82 -6.91
N LYS A 59 -14.39 -11.52 -5.97
CA LYS A 59 -15.57 -12.34 -5.68
C LYS A 59 -16.53 -12.39 -6.87
N ASP A 60 -16.79 -11.26 -7.52
CA ASP A 60 -17.65 -11.20 -8.72
C ASP A 60 -17.08 -12.00 -9.89
N MET A 61 -15.75 -12.15 -9.92
CA MET A 61 -15.03 -12.89 -10.95
C MET A 61 -14.61 -14.29 -10.50
N PHE A 62 -14.98 -14.72 -9.30
CA PHE A 62 -14.50 -15.97 -8.70
C PHE A 62 -14.66 -17.15 -9.64
N SER A 63 -15.91 -17.45 -10.05
CA SER A 63 -16.23 -18.55 -10.97
C SER A 63 -15.67 -18.39 -12.38
N LYS A 64 -15.09 -17.23 -12.71
CA LYS A 64 -14.41 -16.99 -13.99
C LYS A 64 -12.90 -17.19 -13.88
N ILE A 65 -12.35 -17.07 -12.67
CA ILE A 65 -10.93 -17.22 -12.38
C ILE A 65 -10.66 -18.68 -12.00
N ASP A 66 -11.49 -19.24 -11.11
CA ASP A 66 -11.55 -20.66 -10.73
C ASP A 66 -11.80 -21.50 -11.98
N SER A 67 -10.73 -22.03 -12.56
CA SER A 67 -10.71 -22.70 -13.85
C SER A 67 -10.81 -24.22 -13.70
N ASP A 68 -10.43 -24.75 -12.56
CA ASP A 68 -10.57 -26.17 -12.21
C ASP A 68 -11.86 -26.48 -11.43
N GLU A 69 -12.64 -25.45 -11.08
CA GLU A 69 -13.94 -25.53 -10.40
C GLU A 69 -13.83 -26.25 -9.04
N ASP A 70 -12.70 -26.09 -8.36
CA ASP A 70 -12.45 -26.71 -7.05
C ASP A 70 -13.06 -25.91 -5.88
N GLY A 71 -13.52 -24.68 -6.16
CA GLY A 71 -14.10 -23.78 -5.17
C GLY A 71 -13.09 -22.92 -4.43
N PHE A 72 -11.86 -22.81 -4.94
CA PHE A 72 -10.77 -21.98 -4.44
C PHE A 72 -10.07 -21.23 -5.59
N LEU A 73 -9.36 -20.15 -5.27
CA LEU A 73 -8.47 -19.51 -6.24
C LEU A 73 -7.01 -19.76 -5.85
N SER A 74 -6.29 -20.43 -6.72
CA SER A 74 -4.84 -20.56 -6.60
C SER A 74 -4.13 -19.27 -7.01
N LYS A 75 -2.88 -19.09 -6.56
CA LYS A 75 -2.05 -17.94 -6.96
C LYS A 75 -1.93 -17.81 -8.48
N GLU A 76 -1.83 -18.93 -9.17
CA GLU A 76 -1.66 -19.00 -10.63
C GLU A 76 -2.92 -18.53 -11.37
N GLU A 77 -4.10 -18.84 -10.84
CA GLU A 77 -5.37 -18.39 -11.40
C GLU A 77 -5.60 -16.92 -11.12
N VAL A 78 -5.30 -16.44 -9.90
CA VAL A 78 -5.36 -15.02 -9.55
C VAL A 78 -4.38 -14.20 -10.39
N GLU A 79 -3.20 -14.74 -10.72
CA GLU A 79 -2.23 -14.07 -11.61
C GLU A 79 -2.76 -13.92 -13.04
N LYS A 80 -3.46 -14.94 -13.54
CA LYS A 80 -4.13 -14.92 -14.85
C LYS A 80 -5.43 -14.13 -14.84
N ALA A 81 -5.93 -13.76 -13.65
CA ALA A 81 -7.17 -13.03 -13.53
C ALA A 81 -7.08 -11.68 -14.26
N PRO A 82 -8.12 -11.30 -15.01
CA PRO A 82 -8.19 -9.98 -15.63
C PRO A 82 -8.07 -8.90 -14.54
N LYS A 83 -6.95 -8.18 -14.53
CA LYS A 83 -6.79 -7.04 -13.62
C LYS A 83 -7.93 -6.05 -13.90
N PRO A 84 -8.67 -5.59 -12.89
CA PRO A 84 -9.67 -4.55 -13.10
C PRO A 84 -8.96 -3.37 -13.73
N SER A 85 -9.27 -3.08 -15.00
CA SER A 85 -8.62 -2.03 -15.77
C SER A 85 -8.95 -0.69 -15.12
N GLY A 86 -8.13 -0.26 -14.18
CA GLY A 86 -8.25 0.99 -13.49
C GLY A 86 -7.90 2.14 -14.43
N LYS A 87 -8.75 2.43 -15.41
CA LYS A 87 -8.85 3.81 -15.94
C LYS A 87 -9.49 4.67 -14.86
N ARG A 88 -8.77 4.89 -13.75
CA ARG A 88 -9.08 6.02 -12.86
C ARG A 88 -8.83 7.26 -13.72
N PRO A 89 -9.84 8.10 -14.02
CA PRO A 89 -9.58 9.34 -14.73
C PRO A 89 -8.54 10.11 -13.91
N LYS A 90 -7.43 10.52 -14.56
CA LYS A 90 -6.53 11.52 -13.98
C LYS A 90 -7.42 12.70 -13.58
N ARG A 91 -7.66 12.91 -12.29
CA ARG A 91 -8.20 14.18 -11.81
C ARG A 91 -7.15 15.22 -12.20
N GLN A 92 -7.47 15.99 -13.23
CA GLN A 92 -6.73 17.16 -13.67
C GLN A 92 -6.82 18.26 -12.60
#